data_AF-A0A455TZW7-F1
#
_entry.id   AF-A0A455TZW7-F1
#
_cell.length_a   1.000
_cell.length_b   1.000
_cell.length_c   1.000
_cell.angle_alpha   90.00
_cell.angle_beta   90.00
_cell.angle_gamma   90.00
#
_symmetry.space_group_name_H-M   'P 1'
#
loop_
_entity.id
_entity.type
_entity.pdbx_description
1 polymer ?
#
loop_
_entity_poly.entity_id
_entity_poly.type
_entity_poly.pdbx_seq_one_letter_code
_entity_poly.pdbx_strand_id
1 'polypeptide(L)'
;MRLQRMETCDRLRLMFFGNLRQDWAEFVLTALGLQRFETVPFTLQSRAFQARHEVDAYLALHRLRERLDTGELPSELCRGSSAL
;
A
#
# COMPACT_ATOMS: atom_id res chain seq x y z
N MET A 1 9.52 17.49 -9.18
CA MET A 1 8.32 18.19 -8.67
C MET A 1 7.57 17.20 -7.76
N ARG A 2 7.66 17.35 -6.43
CA ARG A 2 7.02 16.41 -5.48
C ARG A 2 5.59 16.88 -5.24
N LEU A 3 4.61 16.13 -5.71
CA LEU A 3 3.20 16.42 -5.44
C LEU A 3 2.97 16.27 -3.94
N GLN A 4 2.66 17.36 -3.24
CA GLN A 4 2.58 17.41 -1.78
C GLN A 4 1.52 16.47 -1.16
N ARG A 5 0.67 15.80 -1.97
CA ARG A 5 -0.37 14.89 -1.50
C ARG A 5 -0.16 13.43 -1.90
N MET A 6 1.02 13.05 -2.40
CA MET A 6 1.29 11.65 -2.78
C MET A 6 1.07 10.67 -1.62
N GLU A 7 1.46 11.03 -0.39
CA GLU A 7 1.23 10.15 0.77
C GLU A 7 -0.26 9.90 1.06
N THR A 8 -1.12 10.88 0.82
CA THR A 8 -2.58 10.70 0.96
C THR A 8 -3.12 9.84 -0.17
N CYS A 9 -2.65 10.04 -1.40
CA CYS A 9 -3.02 9.22 -2.55
C CYS A 9 -2.60 7.75 -2.36
N ASP A 10 -1.39 7.50 -1.87
CA ASP A 10 -0.89 6.15 -1.58
C ASP A 10 -1.68 5.48 -0.47
N ARG A 11 -2.07 6.23 0.56
CA ARG A 11 -2.96 5.70 1.60
C ARG A 11 -4.33 5.30 1.05
N LEU A 12 -4.94 6.13 0.20
CA LEU A 12 -6.21 5.80 -0.44
C LEU A 12 -6.08 4.58 -1.36
N ARG A 13 -4.99 4.51 -2.13
CA ARG A 13 -4.67 3.37 -2.99
C ARG A 13 -4.53 2.08 -2.17
N LEU A 14 -3.79 2.13 -1.07
CA LEU A 14 -3.63 1.01 -0.14
C LEU A 14 -4.97 0.57 0.45
N MET A 15 -5.82 1.51 0.88
CA MET A 15 -7.13 1.17 1.43
C MET A 15 -8.09 0.59 0.39
N PHE A 16 -7.97 1.00 -0.88
CA PHE A 16 -8.80 0.49 -1.96
C PHE A 16 -8.38 -0.93 -2.38
N PHE A 17 -7.09 -1.14 -2.66
CA PHE A 17 -6.58 -2.42 -3.17
C PHE A 17 -6.16 -3.41 -2.08
N GLY A 18 -6.02 -2.96 -0.83
CA GLY A 18 -5.42 -3.75 0.25
C GLY A 18 -3.90 -3.93 0.11
N ASN A 19 -3.28 -3.33 -0.91
CA ASN A 19 -1.85 -3.40 -1.16
C ASN A 19 -1.36 -2.20 -2.00
N LEU A 20 -0.05 -1.94 -2.01
CA LEU A 20 0.58 -0.87 -2.81
C LEU A 20 1.17 -1.34 -4.15
N ARG A 21 1.03 -2.63 -4.51
CA ARG A 21 1.53 -3.16 -5.78
C ARG A 21 0.62 -2.79 -6.95
N GLN A 22 -0.69 -2.80 -6.71
CA GLN A 22 -1.68 -2.36 -7.69
C GLN A 22 -1.71 -0.84 -7.76
N ASP A 23 -2.02 -0.33 -8.95
CA ASP A 23 -2.17 1.09 -9.21
C ASP A 23 -3.53 1.40 -9.87
N TRP A 24 -3.77 2.68 -10.14
CA TRP A 24 -5.03 3.12 -10.72
C TRP A 24 -5.22 2.67 -12.19
N ALA A 25 -4.18 2.17 -12.86
CA ALA A 25 -4.29 1.66 -14.22
C ALA A 25 -5.10 0.35 -14.28
N GLU A 26 -5.17 -0.40 -13.18
CA GLU A 26 -6.06 -1.57 -13.05
C GLU A 26 -7.51 -1.28 -13.45
N PHE A 27 -8.01 -0.08 -13.14
CA PHE A 27 -9.35 0.34 -13.56
C PHE A 27 -9.46 0.47 -15.08
N VAL A 28 -8.42 1.00 -15.72
CA VAL A 28 -8.38 1.17 -17.18
C VAL A 28 -8.24 -0.18 -17.86
N LEU A 29 -7.34 -1.03 -17.36
CA LEU A 29 -7.12 -2.39 -17.88
C LEU A 29 -8.39 -3.25 -17.75
N THR A 30 -9.12 -3.10 -16.65
CA THR A 30 -10.42 -3.76 -16.46
C THR A 30 -11.49 -3.18 -17.38
N ALA A 31 -11.57 -1.86 -17.53
CA ALA A 31 -12.54 -1.21 -18.41
C ALA A 31 -12.32 -1.55 -19.90
N LEU A 32 -11.07 -1.76 -20.30
CA LEU A 32 -10.71 -2.24 -21.64
C LEU A 32 -10.95 -3.75 -21.83
N GLY A 33 -11.30 -4.47 -20.76
CA GLY A 33 -11.49 -5.92 -20.77
C GLY A 33 -10.19 -6.73 -20.86
N LEU A 34 -9.02 -6.08 -20.70
CA LEU A 34 -7.71 -6.73 -20.70
C LEU A 34 -7.46 -7.51 -19.40
N GLN A 35 -8.03 -7.03 -18.29
CA GLN A 35 -8.11 -7.75 -17.03
C GLN A 35 -9.57 -8.03 -16.67
N ARG A 36 -9.86 -9.24 -16.22
CA ARG A 36 -11.20 -9.65 -15.78
C ARG A 36 -11.10 -10.34 -14.44
N PHE A 37 -11.73 -9.75 -13.43
CA PHE A 37 -11.79 -10.30 -12.08
C PHE A 37 -13.10 -11.06 -11.88
N GLU A 38 -13.08 -12.04 -10.99
CA GLU A 38 -14.28 -12.74 -10.55
C GLU A 38 -15.15 -11.81 -9.69
N THR A 39 -16.47 -11.90 -9.87
CA THR A 39 -17.42 -11.18 -9.00
C THR A 39 -17.61 -11.96 -7.71
N VAL A 40 -16.93 -11.53 -6.66
CA VAL A 40 -17.06 -12.10 -5.31
C VAL A 40 -17.88 -11.14 -4.44
N PRO A 41 -18.87 -11.62 -3.66
CA PRO A 41 -19.64 -10.75 -2.77
C PRO A 41 -18.74 -10.19 -1.66
N PHE A 42 -18.73 -8.87 -1.52
CA PHE A 42 -17.99 -8.20 -0.45
C PHE A 42 -18.84 -8.11 0.82
N THR A 43 -18.23 -8.49 1.94
CA THR A 43 -18.80 -8.30 3.28
C THR A 43 -17.98 -7.25 4.05
N LEU A 44 -18.50 -6.76 5.17
CA LEU A 44 -17.73 -5.86 6.05
C LEU A 44 -16.42 -6.50 6.56
N GLN A 45 -16.38 -7.83 6.66
CA GLN A 45 -15.21 -8.60 7.05
C GLN A 45 -14.20 -8.76 5.91
N SER A 46 -14.60 -8.49 4.66
CA SER A 46 -13.73 -8.57 3.48
C SER A 46 -12.74 -7.39 3.36
N ARG A 47 -12.79 -6.41 4.27
CA ARG A 47 -11.82 -5.31 4.30
C ARG A 47 -10.43 -5.82 4.66
N ALA A 48 -9.43 -5.39 3.89
CA ALA A 48 -8.02 -5.72 4.14
C ALA A 48 -7.49 -5.16 5.47
N PHE A 49 -8.07 -4.05 5.94
CA PHE A 49 -7.72 -3.39 7.20
C PHE A 49 -9.01 -3.08 7.97
N GLN A 50 -9.04 -3.44 9.25
CA GLN A 50 -10.15 -3.19 10.17
C GLN A 50 -9.92 -1.93 11.01
N ALA A 51 -8.67 -1.54 11.22
CA ALA A 51 -8.30 -0.38 12.01
C ALA A 51 -7.22 0.49 11.36
N ARG A 52 -7.22 1.78 11.72
CA ARG A 52 -6.28 2.76 11.19
C ARG A 52 -4.81 2.38 11.45
N HIS A 53 -4.52 1.83 12.62
CA HIS A 53 -3.16 1.45 13.02
C HIS A 53 -2.58 0.34 12.14
N GLU A 54 -3.41 -0.54 11.57
CA GLU A 54 -2.95 -1.58 10.64
C GLU A 54 -2.46 -0.97 9.32
N VAL A 55 -3.15 0.06 8.85
CA VAL A 55 -2.74 0.84 7.66
C VAL A 55 -1.42 1.57 7.94
N ASP A 56 -1.29 2.20 9.12
CA ASP A 56 -0.07 2.90 9.51
C ASP A 56 1.13 1.93 9.62
N ALA A 57 0.91 0.75 10.22
CA ALA A 57 1.92 -0.30 10.31
C ALA A 57 2.36 -0.82 8.93
N TYR A 58 1.40 -1.05 8.02
CA TYR A 58 1.72 -1.45 6.65
C TYR A 58 2.58 -0.41 5.93
N LEU A 59 2.22 0.88 6.03
CA LEU A 59 2.98 1.97 5.40
C LEU A 59 4.38 2.11 6.01
N ALA A 60 4.52 1.90 7.32
CA ALA A 60 5.83 1.91 7.97
C ALA A 60 6.72 0.77 7.45
N LEU A 61 6.19 -0.45 7.39
CA LEU A 61 6.91 -1.61 6.83
C LEU A 61 7.25 -1.41 5.35
N HIS A 62 6.35 -0.80 4.57
CA HIS A 62 6.60 -0.48 3.17
C HIS A 62 7.78 0.48 3.02
N ARG A 63 7.85 1.55 3.80
CA ARG A 63 8.98 2.49 3.78
C ARG A 63 10.30 1.83 4.19
N LEU A 64 10.27 0.91 5.16
CA LEU A 64 11.45 0.15 5.55
C LEU A 64 11.93 -0.77 4.42
N ARG A 65 10.99 -1.39 3.69
CA ARG A 65 11.29 -2.17 2.49
C ARG A 65 11.93 -1.30 1.41
N GLU A 66 11.35 -0.14 1.09
CA GLU A 66 11.90 0.77 0.07
C GLU A 66 13.33 1.21 0.40
N ARG A 67 13.60 1.52 1.67
CA ARG A 67 14.94 1.87 2.16
C ARG A 67 15.92 0.70 2.05
N LEU A 68 15.49 -0.50 2.41
CA LEU A 68 16.27 -1.72 2.25
C LEU A 68 16.62 -1.97 0.77
N ASP A 69 15.63 -1.81 -0.12
CA ASP A 69 15.81 -2.02 -1.57
C ASP A 69 16.73 -0.96 -2.20
N THR A 70 16.86 0.21 -1.57
CA THR A 70 17.81 1.28 -1.94
C THR A 70 19.24 0.99 -1.45
N GLY A 71 19.44 -0.10 -0.70
CA GLY A 71 20.76 -0.56 -0.23
C GLY A 71 21.12 -0.14 1.20
N GLU A 72 20.18 0.39 1.98
CA GLU A 72 20.40 0.67 3.40
C GLU A 72 20.54 -0.64 4.20
N LEU A 73 21.51 -0.71 5.12
CA LEU A 73 21.78 -1.95 5.83
C LEU A 73 20.66 -2.26 6.85
N PRO A 74 20.29 -3.54 7.06
CA PRO A 74 19.27 -3.91 8.05
C PRO A 74 19.56 -3.39 9.47
N SER A 75 20.83 -3.30 9.85
CA SER A 75 21.28 -2.79 11.16
C SER A 75 21.07 -1.27 11.35
N GLU A 76 20.94 -0.51 10.25
CA GLU A 76 20.64 0.92 10.24
C GLU A 76 19.13 1.16 10.28
N LEU A 77 18.37 0.31 9.57
CA LEU A 77 16.90 0.29 9.61
C LEU A 77 16.37 -0.01 11.02
N CYS A 78 16.90 -1.03 11.70
CA CYS A 78 16.48 -1.40 13.05
C CYS A 78 16.72 -0.27 14.07
N ARG A 79 17.77 0.54 13.90
CA ARG A 79 18.05 1.69 14.78
C ARG A 79 17.05 2.84 14.60
N GLY A 80 16.59 3.07 13.37
CA GLY A 80 15.56 4.08 13.08
C GLY A 80 14.13 3.67 13.46
N SER A 81 13.85 2.37 13.52
CA SER A 81 12.51 1.83 13.82
C SER A 81 12.21 1.65 15.30
N SER A 82 13.21 1.78 16.19
CA SER A 82 13.04 1.61 17.65
C SER A 82 12.21 2.74 18.32
N ALA A 83 11.67 3.67 17.54
CA ALA A 83 10.84 4.79 18.00
C ALA A 83 9.38 4.76 17.47
N LEU A 84 8.95 3.64 16.86
CA LEU A 84 7.57 3.38 16.46
C LEU A 84 6.78 2.67 17.56
#